data_AF-A0A0W0R556-F1
#
_entry.id   AF-A0A0W0R556-F1
#
_cell.length_a   1.000
_cell.length_b   1.000
_cell.length_c   1.000
_cell.angle_alpha   90.00
_cell.angle_beta   90.00
_cell.angle_gamma   90.00
#
_symmetry.space_group_name_H-M   'P 1'
#
loop_
_entity.id
_entity.type
_entity.pdbx_description
1 polymer ?
#
loop_
_entity_poly.entity_id
_entity_poly.type
_entity_poly.pdbx_seq_one_letter_code
_entity_poly.pdbx_strand_id
1 'polypeptide(L)'
;MSTLASRLDKISGQFFLLGLATSKLKNFPLKIISLLLGITSLACYLIGYSLWFVASLLYPRFARDKRAWYGFADLKSQYQLSSFLGLAATILCICIPSMLLIASWTFTLSNFVWGVAEYHKLQNPPPFDEKFSSERQSLYLKYTKFIIVASILTAGCLSMAWVYPWMGASLLLFSNIVGNGLTIAAFWFWTKSMLENFEPDKKTLRHSYQAMAESLEADLEQMPSSHSLVLPKGDNYPPLFERTNSSPPNTLESSPESGPDMNPRT
;
A
#
# COMPACT_ATOMS: atom_id res chain seq x y z
N MET A 1 -14.95 7.63 7.87
CA MET A 1 -13.84 8.61 7.91
C MET A 1 -14.42 9.96 8.33
N SER A 2 -13.75 10.76 9.17
CA SER A 2 -14.28 12.09 9.54
C SER A 2 -14.23 13.03 8.33
N THR A 3 -15.19 13.95 8.23
CA THR A 3 -15.25 14.97 7.16
C THR A 3 -14.00 15.84 7.14
N LEU A 4 -13.43 16.11 8.32
CA LEU A 4 -12.18 16.82 8.50
C LEU A 4 -11.00 16.05 7.87
N ALA A 5 -10.82 14.77 8.21
CA ALA A 5 -9.72 13.96 7.65
C ALA A 5 -9.75 13.93 6.12
N SER A 6 -10.94 13.76 5.53
CA SER A 6 -11.09 13.73 4.07
C SER A 6 -10.75 15.08 3.41
N ARG A 7 -11.06 16.21 4.06
CA ARG A 7 -10.67 17.54 3.58
C ARG A 7 -9.16 17.74 3.65
N LEU A 8 -8.52 17.38 4.78
CA LEU A 8 -7.07 17.50 4.92
C LEU A 8 -6.34 16.62 3.89
N ASP A 9 -6.80 15.39 3.64
CA ASP A 9 -6.22 14.53 2.61
C ASP A 9 -6.29 15.16 1.23
N LYS A 10 -7.45 15.70 0.86
CA LYS A 10 -7.64 16.34 -0.44
C LYS A 10 -6.71 17.54 -0.61
N ILE A 11 -6.59 18.39 0.41
CA ILE A 11 -5.71 19.56 0.39
C ILE A 11 -4.24 19.12 0.37
N SER A 12 -3.87 18.12 1.16
CA SER A 12 -2.50 17.56 1.17
C SER A 12 -2.11 17.03 -0.21
N GLY A 13 -3.03 16.33 -0.89
CA GLY A 13 -2.84 15.86 -2.26
C GLY A 13 -2.56 17.00 -3.24
N GLN A 14 -3.27 18.12 -3.13
CA GLN A 14 -3.02 19.31 -3.97
C GLN A 14 -1.63 19.91 -3.72
N PHE A 15 -1.20 20.02 -2.46
CA PHE A 15 0.14 20.48 -2.12
C PHE A 15 1.23 19.53 -2.61
N PHE A 16 1.02 18.20 -2.54
CA PHE A 16 1.96 17.23 -3.09
C PHE A 16 2.12 17.39 -4.60
N LEU A 17 1.03 17.60 -5.33
CA LEU A 17 1.07 17.82 -6.78
C LEU A 17 1.75 19.14 -7.13
N LEU A 18 1.42 20.22 -6.42
CA LEU A 18 2.04 21.53 -6.64
C LEU A 18 3.55 21.47 -6.34
N GLY A 19 3.93 20.81 -5.23
CA GLY A 19 5.32 20.57 -4.87
C GLY A 19 6.07 19.75 -5.92
N LEU A 20 5.42 18.73 -6.48
CA LEU A 20 5.98 17.91 -7.55
C LEU A 20 6.12 18.68 -8.87
N ALA A 21 5.10 19.40 -9.29
CA ALA A 21 5.14 20.23 -10.51
C ALA A 21 6.25 21.29 -10.44
N THR A 22 6.30 22.04 -9.34
CA THR A 22 7.34 23.06 -9.11
C THR A 22 8.74 22.45 -9.02
N SER A 23 8.90 21.28 -8.41
CA SER A 23 10.20 20.58 -8.39
C SER A 23 10.69 20.17 -9.78
N LYS A 24 9.80 19.94 -10.74
CA LYS A 24 10.19 19.53 -12.10
C LYS A 24 10.47 20.74 -12.99
N LEU A 25 9.77 21.84 -12.77
CA LEU A 25 9.99 23.13 -13.44
C LEU A 25 11.33 23.78 -13.08
N LYS A 26 11.94 23.43 -11.93
CA LYS A 26 13.22 24.01 -11.46
C LYS A 26 14.42 23.74 -12.38
N ASN A 27 14.31 22.84 -13.36
CA ASN A 27 15.38 22.53 -14.31
C ASN A 27 15.56 23.63 -15.39
N PHE A 28 14.86 24.76 -15.27
CA PHE A 28 15.03 25.91 -16.16
C PHE A 28 16.42 26.55 -15.99
N PRO A 29 17.09 27.03 -17.06
CA PRO A 29 18.48 27.53 -17.02
C PRO A 29 18.70 28.78 -16.15
N LEU A 30 17.65 29.40 -15.63
CA LEU A 30 17.71 30.59 -14.77
C LEU A 30 17.84 30.18 -13.30
N LYS A 31 19.07 30.28 -12.75
CA LYS A 31 19.41 29.85 -11.38
C LYS A 31 18.51 30.45 -10.29
N ILE A 32 18.11 31.71 -10.41
CA ILE A 32 17.23 32.37 -9.44
C ILE A 32 15.83 31.74 -9.46
N ILE A 33 15.29 31.49 -10.65
CA ILE A 33 13.99 30.83 -10.81
C ILE A 33 14.06 29.40 -10.28
N SER A 34 15.15 28.68 -10.57
CA SER A 34 15.39 27.33 -10.03
C SER A 34 15.39 27.30 -8.49
N LEU A 35 16.05 28.28 -7.86
CA LEU A 35 16.09 28.44 -6.41
C LEU A 35 14.69 28.70 -5.83
N LEU A 36 13.96 29.66 -6.39
CA LEU A 36 12.60 30.00 -5.93
C LEU A 36 11.63 28.83 -6.10
N LEU A 37 11.69 28.12 -7.24
CA LEU A 37 10.90 26.91 -7.47
C LEU A 37 11.29 25.78 -6.52
N GLY A 38 12.58 25.64 -6.20
CA GLY A 38 13.06 24.68 -5.21
C GLY A 38 12.52 24.95 -3.80
N ILE A 39 12.57 26.21 -3.35
CA ILE A 39 12.02 26.63 -2.04
C ILE A 39 10.50 26.42 -2.02
N THR A 40 9.81 26.83 -3.09
CA THR A 40 8.36 26.67 -3.22
C THR A 40 7.96 25.20 -3.16
N SER A 41 8.71 24.34 -3.85
CA SER A 41 8.50 22.89 -3.84
C SER A 41 8.67 22.31 -2.43
N LEU A 42 9.75 22.65 -1.74
CA LEU A 42 10.01 22.22 -0.36
C LEU A 42 8.92 22.70 0.61
N ALA A 43 8.47 23.95 0.49
CA ALA A 43 7.37 24.49 1.30
C ALA A 43 6.06 23.73 1.04
N CYS A 44 5.75 23.43 -0.22
CA CYS A 44 4.58 22.63 -0.58
C CYS A 44 4.66 21.22 0.01
N TYR A 45 5.83 20.55 -0.07
CA TYR A 45 6.02 19.25 0.56
C TYR A 45 5.88 19.31 2.08
N LEU A 46 6.43 20.33 2.73
CA LEU A 46 6.32 20.51 4.17
C LEU A 46 4.86 20.64 4.61
N ILE A 47 4.08 21.49 3.92
CA ILE A 47 2.65 21.67 4.18
C ILE A 47 1.89 20.37 3.87
N GLY A 48 2.16 19.75 2.73
CA GLY A 48 1.52 18.50 2.31
C GLY A 48 1.71 17.38 3.33
N TYR A 49 2.96 17.11 3.74
CA TYR A 49 3.26 16.09 4.75
C TYR A 49 2.71 16.45 6.13
N SER A 50 2.70 17.73 6.52
CA SER A 50 2.11 18.15 7.79
C SER A 50 0.61 17.90 7.82
N LEU A 51 -0.11 18.31 6.77
CA LEU A 51 -1.55 18.08 6.65
C LEU A 51 -1.88 16.59 6.58
N TRP A 52 -1.09 15.82 5.83
CA TRP A 52 -1.28 14.39 5.70
C TRP A 52 -1.02 13.66 7.02
N PHE A 53 0.02 14.07 7.76
CA PHE A 53 0.28 13.54 9.10
C PHE A 53 -0.91 13.80 10.03
N VAL A 54 -1.41 15.04 10.10
CA VAL A 54 -2.60 15.37 10.91
C VAL A 54 -3.84 14.58 10.45
N ALA A 55 -4.05 14.44 9.14
CA ALA A 55 -5.16 13.65 8.61
C ALA A 55 -5.07 12.18 9.04
N SER A 56 -3.87 11.59 8.98
CA SER A 56 -3.62 10.20 9.37
C SER A 56 -3.88 9.94 10.87
N LEU A 57 -3.71 10.96 11.74
CA LEU A 57 -4.13 10.87 13.15
C LEU A 57 -5.64 10.71 13.30
N LEU A 58 -6.42 11.23 12.36
CA LEU A 58 -7.89 11.19 12.36
C LEU A 58 -8.46 9.99 11.60
N TYR A 59 -7.62 9.19 10.94
CA TYR A 59 -8.10 8.00 10.25
C TYR A 59 -8.72 7.00 11.23
N PRO A 60 -9.79 6.31 10.84
CA PRO A 60 -10.32 5.20 11.61
C PRO A 60 -9.27 4.08 11.70
N ARG A 61 -9.25 3.37 12.83
CA ARG A 61 -8.43 2.16 12.93
C ARG A 61 -9.04 1.09 12.04
N PHE A 62 -8.21 0.53 11.17
CA PHE A 62 -8.57 -0.63 10.35
C PHE A 62 -7.58 -1.74 10.69
N ALA A 63 -8.14 -2.87 11.12
CA ALA A 63 -7.39 -3.94 11.74
C ALA A 63 -6.31 -4.47 10.79
N ARG A 64 -5.13 -4.65 11.36
CA ARG A 64 -4.02 -5.35 10.73
C ARG A 64 -4.39 -6.77 10.30
N ASP A 65 -4.10 -7.10 9.05
CA ASP A 65 -4.14 -8.49 8.57
C ASP A 65 -2.86 -9.25 8.97
N LYS A 66 -2.91 -10.00 10.07
CA LYS A 66 -1.75 -10.73 10.60
C LYS A 66 -1.25 -11.85 9.68
N ARG A 67 -2.04 -12.28 8.69
CA ARG A 67 -1.69 -13.40 7.80
C ARG A 67 -0.91 -12.94 6.57
N ALA A 68 -0.85 -11.64 6.33
CA ALA A 68 -0.22 -11.08 5.16
C ALA A 68 0.98 -10.19 5.51
N TRP A 69 2.00 -10.20 4.65
CA TRP A 69 3.22 -9.41 4.83
C TRP A 69 2.95 -7.89 4.87
N TYR A 70 1.92 -7.42 4.14
CA TYR A 70 1.52 -6.02 4.12
C TYR A 70 0.78 -5.58 5.39
N GLY A 71 0.31 -6.53 6.20
CA GLY A 71 -0.31 -6.29 7.49
C GLY A 71 0.71 -6.34 8.63
N PHE A 72 1.87 -5.69 8.49
CA PHE A 72 2.82 -5.55 9.59
C PHE A 72 2.33 -4.58 10.67
N ALA A 73 1.50 -3.60 10.29
CA ALA A 73 0.83 -2.64 11.17
C ALA A 73 -0.61 -2.36 10.71
N ASP A 74 -1.43 -1.73 11.57
CA ASP A 74 -2.75 -1.23 11.18
C ASP A 74 -2.61 -0.19 10.06
N LEU A 75 -3.60 -0.11 9.15
CA LEU A 75 -3.53 0.77 7.98
C LEU A 75 -3.29 2.24 8.38
N LYS A 76 -3.92 2.68 9.48
CA LYS A 76 -3.70 4.00 10.09
C LYS A 76 -2.23 4.23 10.44
N SER A 77 -1.60 3.28 11.11
CA SER A 77 -0.20 3.39 11.53
C SER A 77 0.77 3.38 10.35
N GLN A 78 0.45 2.67 9.26
CA GLN A 78 1.24 2.71 8.03
C GLN A 78 1.23 4.11 7.41
N TYR A 79 0.05 4.74 7.30
CA TYR A 79 -0.07 6.12 6.82
C TYR A 79 0.61 7.15 7.75
N GLN A 80 0.50 6.97 9.07
CA GLN A 80 1.19 7.80 10.06
C GLN A 80 2.70 7.71 9.93
N LEU A 81 3.23 6.48 9.82
CA LEU A 81 4.67 6.25 9.68
C LEU A 81 5.20 6.86 8.37
N SER A 82 4.50 6.64 7.25
CA SER A 82 4.88 7.21 5.97
C SER A 82 4.89 8.75 6.02
N SER A 83 3.78 9.36 6.42
CA SER A 83 3.68 10.83 6.49
C SER A 83 4.71 11.45 7.44
N PHE A 84 5.00 10.80 8.57
CA PHE A 84 6.06 11.22 9.49
C PHE A 84 7.45 11.14 8.85
N LEU A 85 7.79 10.04 8.18
CA LEU A 85 9.07 9.88 7.50
C LEU A 85 9.26 10.93 6.40
N GLY A 86 8.22 11.18 5.60
CA GLY A 86 8.25 12.21 4.58
C GLY A 86 8.39 13.63 5.15
N LEU A 87 7.74 13.92 6.28
CA LEU A 87 7.91 15.17 7.01
C LEU A 87 9.34 15.33 7.51
N ALA A 88 9.88 14.29 8.16
CA ALA A 88 11.25 14.28 8.67
C ALA A 88 12.29 14.46 7.56
N ALA A 89 12.11 13.79 6.41
CA ALA A 89 12.96 13.96 5.23
C ALA A 89 12.91 15.40 4.70
N THR A 90 11.72 16.01 4.67
CA THR A 90 11.54 17.40 4.23
C THR A 90 12.24 18.38 5.17
N ILE A 91 12.08 18.21 6.49
CA ILE A 91 12.77 19.03 7.50
C ILE A 91 14.29 18.86 7.39
N LEU A 92 14.77 17.63 7.19
CA LEU A 92 16.20 17.36 7.02
C LEU A 92 16.78 18.10 5.81
N CYS A 93 16.06 18.12 4.68
CA CYS A 93 16.45 18.90 3.50
C CYS A 93 16.53 20.42 3.76
N ILE A 94 15.67 20.96 4.63
CA ILE A 94 15.63 22.40 4.95
C ILE A 94 16.73 22.77 5.94
N CYS A 95 16.86 22.01 7.03
CA CYS A 95 17.75 22.35 8.13
C CYS A 95 19.21 21.95 7.86
N ILE A 96 19.43 20.82 7.17
CA ILE A 96 20.77 20.27 6.94
C ILE A 96 20.92 19.82 5.48
N PRO A 97 21.11 20.76 4.54
CA PRO A 97 21.24 20.44 3.11
C PRO A 97 22.40 19.50 2.78
N SER A 98 23.41 19.38 3.64
CA SER A 98 24.50 18.41 3.46
C SER A 98 24.05 16.96 3.64
N MET A 99 22.89 16.72 4.26
CA MET A 99 22.30 15.38 4.46
C MET A 99 21.31 14.97 3.38
N LEU A 100 21.42 15.54 2.17
CA LEU A 100 20.57 15.20 1.02
C LEU A 100 20.53 13.70 0.72
N LEU A 101 21.64 12.99 0.90
CA LEU A 101 21.70 11.54 0.71
C LEU A 101 20.76 10.81 1.70
N ILE A 102 20.86 11.13 2.99
CA ILE A 102 20.02 10.53 4.04
C ILE A 102 18.55 10.94 3.86
N ALA A 103 18.31 12.21 3.51
CA ALA A 103 16.96 12.69 3.22
C ALA A 103 16.34 11.94 2.03
N SER A 104 17.12 11.67 0.97
CA SER A 104 16.63 10.95 -0.22
C SER A 104 16.21 9.50 0.12
N TRP A 105 16.99 8.80 0.93
CA TRP A 105 16.64 7.45 1.39
C TRP A 105 15.45 7.47 2.36
N THR A 106 15.34 8.48 3.22
CA THR A 106 14.17 8.66 4.09
C THR A 106 12.90 8.91 3.27
N PHE A 107 12.96 9.70 2.18
CA PHE A 107 11.85 9.87 1.24
C PHE A 107 11.48 8.55 0.54
N THR A 108 12.47 7.78 0.11
CA THR A 108 12.25 6.46 -0.49
C THR A 108 11.54 5.52 0.48
N LEU A 109 11.97 5.48 1.75
CA LEU A 109 11.33 4.68 2.78
C LEU A 109 9.90 5.14 3.06
N SER A 110 9.66 6.45 3.15
CA SER A 110 8.33 7.04 3.26
C SER A 110 7.40 6.56 2.14
N ASN A 111 7.86 6.66 0.88
CA ASN A 111 7.09 6.24 -0.29
C ASN A 111 6.85 4.73 -0.29
N PHE A 112 7.83 3.93 0.14
CA PHE A 112 7.69 2.48 0.22
C PHE A 112 6.60 2.09 1.24
N VAL A 113 6.65 2.64 2.45
CA VAL A 113 5.63 2.40 3.49
C VAL A 113 4.24 2.83 2.99
N TRP A 114 4.15 3.96 2.30
CA TRP A 114 2.90 4.39 1.65
C TRP A 114 2.42 3.38 0.60
N GLY A 115 3.30 2.88 -0.26
CA GLY A 115 2.95 1.86 -1.24
C GLY A 115 2.45 0.56 -0.61
N VAL A 116 3.03 0.16 0.52
CA VAL A 116 2.51 -0.99 1.28
C VAL A 116 1.11 -0.70 1.83
N ALA A 117 0.84 0.52 2.32
CA ALA A 117 -0.49 0.92 2.78
C ALA A 117 -1.52 0.90 1.65
N GLU A 118 -1.18 1.42 0.46
CA GLU A 118 -2.09 1.40 -0.69
C GLU A 118 -2.34 -0.03 -1.20
N TYR A 119 -1.33 -0.90 -1.13
CA TYR A 119 -1.49 -2.31 -1.45
C TYR A 119 -2.35 -3.04 -0.42
N HIS A 120 -2.14 -2.79 0.87
CA HIS A 120 -2.97 -3.31 1.95
C HIS A 120 -4.44 -2.88 1.76
N LYS A 121 -4.67 -1.60 1.44
CA LYS A 121 -6.01 -1.08 1.15
C LYS A 121 -6.67 -1.75 -0.07
N LEU A 122 -5.89 -2.13 -1.08
CA LEU A 122 -6.40 -2.84 -2.25
C LEU A 122 -6.78 -4.30 -1.93
N GLN A 123 -5.92 -5.02 -1.18
CA GLN A 123 -6.14 -6.43 -0.83
C GLN A 123 -7.20 -6.61 0.26
N ASN A 124 -7.29 -5.64 1.17
CA ASN A 124 -8.22 -5.65 2.30
C ASN A 124 -8.98 -4.32 2.33
N PRO A 125 -10.00 -4.15 1.46
CA PRO A 125 -10.72 -2.89 1.33
C PRO A 125 -11.42 -2.50 2.63
N PRO A 126 -11.29 -1.25 3.10
CA PRO A 126 -11.90 -0.85 4.36
C PRO A 126 -13.43 -0.89 4.31
N PRO A 127 -14.10 -1.56 5.27
CA PRO A 127 -15.55 -1.75 5.23
C PRO A 127 -16.33 -0.45 5.43
N PHE A 128 -15.71 0.60 5.98
CA PHE A 128 -16.32 1.92 6.15
C PHE A 128 -16.17 2.84 4.93
N ASP A 129 -15.44 2.43 3.88
CA ASP A 129 -15.33 3.21 2.64
C ASP A 129 -16.40 2.74 1.65
N GLU A 130 -17.51 3.48 1.56
CA GLU A 130 -18.60 3.20 0.62
C GLU A 130 -18.25 3.57 -0.82
N LYS A 131 -17.28 4.48 -1.01
CA LYS A 131 -16.84 4.96 -2.32
C LYS A 131 -15.63 4.20 -2.82
N PHE A 132 -15.30 3.08 -2.19
CA PHE A 132 -14.18 2.24 -2.60
C PHE A 132 -14.48 1.59 -3.95
N SER A 133 -13.51 1.69 -4.86
CA SER A 133 -13.50 1.01 -6.14
C SER A 133 -12.13 0.39 -6.31
N SER A 134 -12.10 -0.93 -6.51
CA SER A 134 -10.89 -1.72 -6.73
C SER A 134 -10.12 -1.25 -7.96
N GLU A 135 -10.83 -0.89 -9.02
CA GLU A 135 -10.23 -0.37 -10.25
C GLU A 135 -9.52 0.96 -10.00
N ARG A 136 -10.21 1.92 -9.36
CA ARG A 136 -9.61 3.22 -8.97
C ARG A 136 -8.38 3.03 -8.11
N GLN A 137 -8.48 2.18 -7.08
CA GLN A 137 -7.39 1.90 -6.16
C GLN A 137 -6.22 1.19 -6.86
N SER A 138 -6.47 0.35 -7.87
CA SER A 138 -5.43 -0.31 -8.66
C SER A 138 -4.63 0.69 -9.51
N LEU A 139 -5.30 1.69 -10.08
CA LEU A 139 -4.64 2.78 -10.83
C LEU A 139 -3.82 3.66 -9.88
N TYR A 140 -4.38 3.99 -8.71
CA TYR A 140 -3.66 4.74 -7.69
C TYR A 140 -2.41 3.99 -7.21
N LEU A 141 -2.50 2.67 -7.03
CA LEU A 141 -1.34 1.84 -6.68
C LEU A 141 -0.28 1.82 -7.80
N LYS A 142 -0.68 1.80 -9.08
CA LYS A 142 0.27 1.95 -10.20
C LYS A 142 1.00 3.29 -10.09
N TYR A 143 0.28 4.39 -9.88
CA TYR A 143 0.87 5.70 -9.60
C TYR A 143 1.92 5.63 -8.47
N THR A 144 1.56 5.07 -7.31
CA THR A 144 2.48 4.92 -6.17
C THR A 144 3.73 4.12 -6.51
N LYS A 145 3.60 3.02 -7.26
CA LYS A 145 4.75 2.20 -7.70
C LYS A 145 5.73 3.01 -8.56
N PHE A 146 5.24 3.82 -9.50
CA PHE A 146 6.11 4.66 -10.32
C PHE A 146 6.84 5.72 -9.47
N ILE A 147 6.18 6.32 -8.48
CA ILE A 147 6.82 7.27 -7.54
C ILE A 147 7.90 6.57 -6.71
N ILE A 148 7.65 5.35 -6.22
CA ILE A 148 8.65 4.56 -5.48
C ILE A 148 9.87 4.29 -6.36
N VAL A 149 9.68 3.78 -7.58
CA VAL A 149 10.79 3.51 -8.51
C VAL A 149 11.58 4.78 -8.82
N ALA A 150 10.92 5.91 -9.04
CA ALA A 150 11.58 7.20 -9.26
C ALA A 150 12.41 7.64 -8.03
N SER A 151 11.90 7.42 -6.81
CA SER A 151 12.63 7.74 -5.57
C SER A 151 13.84 6.84 -5.34
N ILE A 152 13.71 5.52 -5.59
CA ILE A 152 14.82 4.56 -5.51
C ILE A 152 15.90 4.94 -6.53
N LEU A 153 15.53 5.23 -7.77
CA LEU A 153 16.47 5.67 -8.81
C LEU A 153 17.24 6.91 -8.36
N THR A 154 16.53 7.91 -7.83
CA THR A 154 17.15 9.15 -7.36
C THR A 154 18.13 8.91 -6.20
N ALA A 155 17.70 8.17 -5.18
CA ALA A 155 18.55 7.86 -4.03
C ALA A 155 19.76 6.99 -4.42
N GLY A 156 19.56 6.02 -5.33
CA GLY A 156 20.61 5.16 -5.86
C GLY A 156 21.65 5.95 -6.67
N CYS A 157 21.22 6.76 -7.63
CA CYS A 157 22.12 7.62 -8.40
C CYS A 157 22.86 8.64 -7.53
N LEU A 158 22.19 9.21 -6.51
CA LEU A 158 22.84 10.11 -5.55
C LEU A 158 23.88 9.39 -4.69
N SER A 159 23.60 8.16 -4.26
CA SER A 159 24.56 7.31 -3.53
C SER A 159 25.78 7.00 -4.39
N MET A 160 25.57 6.63 -5.66
CA MET A 160 26.65 6.37 -6.61
C MET A 160 27.46 7.63 -6.93
N ALA A 161 26.81 8.78 -7.08
CA ALA A 161 27.48 10.06 -7.29
C ALA A 161 28.36 10.45 -6.08
N TRP A 162 27.94 10.09 -4.86
CA TRP A 162 28.73 10.29 -3.65
C TRP A 162 29.99 9.42 -3.61
N VAL A 163 29.88 8.16 -4.03
CA VAL A 163 31.02 7.21 -4.07
C VAL A 163 31.94 7.46 -5.27
N TYR A 164 31.39 7.86 -6.41
CA TYR A 164 32.10 8.11 -7.66
C TYR A 164 31.84 9.54 -8.17
N PRO A 165 32.48 10.58 -7.58
CA PRO A 165 32.20 11.97 -7.90
C PRO A 165 32.42 12.32 -9.38
N TRP A 166 33.37 11.66 -10.05
CA TRP A 166 33.66 11.85 -11.47
C TRP A 166 32.49 11.45 -12.39
N MET A 167 31.62 10.53 -11.96
CA MET A 167 30.38 10.17 -12.66
C MET A 167 29.16 10.98 -12.22
N GLY A 168 29.29 11.80 -11.17
CA GLY A 168 28.14 12.37 -10.46
C GLY A 168 27.22 13.19 -11.36
N ALA A 169 27.78 14.04 -12.22
CA ALA A 169 27.00 14.84 -13.16
C ALA A 169 26.17 13.97 -14.13
N SER A 170 26.80 12.95 -14.72
CA SER A 170 26.13 12.03 -15.65
C SER A 170 25.04 11.21 -14.97
N LEU A 171 25.30 10.72 -13.75
CA LEU A 171 24.32 9.96 -12.96
C LEU A 171 23.12 10.81 -12.56
N LEU A 172 23.34 12.06 -12.13
CA LEU A 172 22.26 12.98 -11.78
C LEU A 172 21.47 13.42 -13.01
N LEU A 173 22.12 13.61 -14.15
CA LEU A 173 21.44 13.89 -15.42
C LEU A 173 20.55 12.71 -15.84
N PHE A 174 21.11 11.50 -15.81
CA PHE A 174 20.36 10.27 -16.09
C PHE A 174 19.15 10.11 -15.17
N SER A 175 19.37 10.25 -13.85
CA SER A 175 18.30 10.18 -12.86
C SER A 175 17.22 11.22 -13.10
N ASN A 176 17.57 12.44 -13.51
CA ASN A 176 16.59 13.47 -13.83
C ASN A 176 15.78 13.11 -15.07
N ILE A 177 16.42 12.66 -16.16
CA ILE A 177 15.72 12.31 -17.41
C ILE A 177 14.74 11.16 -17.17
N VAL A 178 15.25 10.03 -16.65
CA VAL A 178 14.45 8.83 -16.41
C VAL A 178 13.42 9.08 -15.30
N GLY A 179 13.83 9.72 -14.21
CA GLY A 179 12.95 10.05 -13.10
C GLY A 179 11.80 10.99 -13.50
N ASN A 180 12.05 11.95 -14.40
CA ASN A 180 11.00 12.80 -14.96
C ASN A 180 10.03 11.99 -15.82
N GLY A 181 10.53 11.10 -16.68
CA GLY A 181 9.69 10.19 -17.47
C GLY A 181 8.78 9.33 -16.60
N LEU A 182 9.34 8.71 -15.54
CA LEU A 182 8.57 7.95 -14.56
C LEU A 182 7.52 8.82 -13.84
N THR A 183 7.87 10.06 -13.50
CA THR A 183 6.93 10.99 -12.84
C THR A 183 5.79 11.39 -13.75
N ILE A 184 6.04 11.60 -15.05
CA ILE A 184 4.99 11.89 -16.05
C ILE A 184 4.04 10.69 -16.18
N ALA A 185 4.59 9.48 -16.28
CA ALA A 185 3.78 8.25 -16.32
C ALA A 185 2.95 8.09 -15.02
N ALA A 186 3.56 8.36 -13.86
CA ALA A 186 2.87 8.36 -12.57
C ALA A 186 1.70 9.35 -12.58
N PHE A 187 1.94 10.59 -13.06
CA PHE A 187 0.91 11.61 -13.14
C PHE A 187 -0.27 11.17 -14.01
N TRP A 188 -0.02 10.50 -15.14
CA TRP A 188 -1.09 9.94 -15.98
C TRP A 188 -1.99 8.97 -15.21
N PHE A 189 -1.41 8.02 -14.45
CA PHE A 189 -2.18 7.10 -13.60
C PHE A 189 -2.94 7.83 -12.50
N TRP A 190 -2.32 8.84 -11.88
CA TRP A 190 -2.95 9.65 -10.84
C TRP A 190 -4.17 10.40 -11.39
N THR A 191 -4.02 11.10 -12.52
CA THR A 191 -5.10 11.80 -13.23
C THR A 191 -6.25 10.84 -13.53
N LYS A 192 -5.94 9.68 -14.10
CA LYS A 192 -6.94 8.64 -14.39
C LYS A 192 -7.68 8.22 -13.11
N SER A 193 -6.96 7.92 -12.04
CA SER A 193 -7.55 7.49 -10.76
C SER A 193 -8.41 8.55 -10.06
N MET A 194 -8.19 9.84 -10.32
CA MET A 194 -8.87 10.94 -9.62
C MET A 194 -9.99 11.60 -10.41
N LEU A 195 -9.88 11.66 -11.74
CA LEU A 195 -10.83 12.35 -12.61
C LEU A 195 -11.84 11.43 -13.28
N GLU A 196 -11.50 10.15 -13.48
CA GLU A 196 -12.42 9.19 -14.05
C GLU A 196 -13.43 8.71 -12.99
N ASN A 197 -14.68 8.53 -13.42
CA ASN A 197 -15.74 8.06 -12.53
C ASN A 197 -15.70 6.53 -12.48
N PHE A 198 -15.36 5.98 -11.33
CA PHE A 198 -15.41 4.55 -11.07
C PHE A 198 -16.60 4.21 -10.19
N GLU A 199 -17.36 3.18 -10.57
CA GLU A 199 -18.46 2.69 -9.74
C GLU A 199 -17.92 2.00 -8.46
N PRO A 200 -18.58 2.18 -7.30
CA PRO A 200 -18.15 1.51 -6.07
C PRO A 200 -18.41 -0.01 -6.09
N ASP A 201 -17.43 -0.80 -5.66
CA ASP A 201 -17.50 -2.28 -5.72
C ASP A 201 -18.70 -2.84 -4.91
N LYS A 202 -19.04 -2.18 -3.79
CA LYS A 202 -20.16 -2.59 -2.92
C LYS A 202 -21.52 -2.48 -3.59
N LYS A 203 -21.68 -1.54 -4.52
CA LYS A 203 -22.92 -1.39 -5.31
C LYS A 203 -23.07 -2.60 -6.23
N THR A 204 -21.98 -3.01 -6.88
CA THR A 204 -21.94 -4.19 -7.76
C THR A 204 -22.21 -5.49 -7.00
N LEU A 205 -21.57 -5.69 -5.85
CA LEU A 205 -21.81 -6.86 -4.99
C LEU A 205 -23.27 -6.96 -4.52
N ARG A 206 -23.89 -5.84 -4.12
CA ARG A 206 -25.30 -5.81 -3.71
C ARG A 206 -26.22 -6.25 -4.86
N HIS A 207 -25.96 -5.78 -6.09
CA HIS A 207 -26.70 -6.22 -7.27
C HIS A 207 -26.52 -7.70 -7.56
N SER A 208 -25.31 -8.25 -7.43
CA SER A 208 -25.07 -9.68 -7.63
C SER A 208 -25.78 -10.56 -6.60
N TYR A 209 -25.79 -10.15 -5.33
CA TYR A 209 -26.52 -10.85 -4.28
C TYR A 209 -28.04 -10.76 -4.46
N GLN A 210 -28.55 -9.59 -4.86
CA GLN A 210 -29.97 -9.43 -5.16
C GLN A 210 -30.40 -10.27 -6.36
N ALA A 211 -29.61 -10.29 -7.44
CA ALA A 211 -29.87 -11.15 -8.60
C ALA A 211 -29.80 -12.65 -8.26
N MET A 212 -28.87 -13.06 -7.39
CA MET A 212 -28.84 -14.44 -6.87
C MET A 212 -30.04 -14.76 -5.98
N ALA A 213 -30.46 -13.83 -5.11
CA ALA A 213 -31.63 -14.04 -4.26
C ALA A 213 -32.92 -14.12 -5.09
N GLU A 214 -33.09 -13.23 -6.07
CA GLU A 214 -34.23 -13.20 -7.00
C GLU A 214 -34.29 -14.46 -7.88
N SER A 215 -33.14 -14.97 -8.35
CA SER A 215 -33.12 -16.24 -9.08
C SER A 215 -33.44 -17.45 -8.19
N LEU A 216 -33.03 -17.42 -6.93
CA LEU A 216 -33.38 -18.46 -5.96
C LEU A 216 -34.87 -18.44 -5.59
N GLU A 217 -35.46 -17.25 -5.44
CA GLU A 217 -36.90 -17.07 -5.21
C GLU A 217 -37.72 -17.48 -6.43
N ALA A 218 -37.29 -17.13 -7.64
CA ALA A 218 -37.96 -17.55 -8.89
C ALA A 218 -37.94 -19.08 -9.08
N ASP A 219 -36.84 -19.75 -8.70
CA ASP A 219 -36.75 -21.22 -8.71
C ASP A 219 -37.67 -21.87 -7.66
N LEU A 220 -37.86 -21.23 -6.50
CA LEU A 220 -38.79 -21.69 -5.47
C LEU A 220 -40.26 -21.50 -5.87
N GLU A 221 -40.59 -20.44 -6.61
CA GLU A 221 -41.95 -20.20 -7.12
C GLU A 221 -42.32 -21.10 -8.31
N GLN A 222 -41.35 -21.61 -9.06
CA GLN A 222 -41.56 -22.58 -10.14
C GLN A 222 -41.65 -24.03 -9.67
N MET A 223 -41.45 -24.32 -8.38
CA MET A 223 -41.71 -25.66 -7.85
C MET A 223 -43.22 -25.93 -7.85
N PRO A 224 -43.71 -26.97 -8.56
CA PRO A 224 -45.12 -27.35 -8.49
C PRO A 224 -45.47 -27.75 -7.07
N SER A 225 -46.58 -27.20 -6.56
CA SER A 225 -47.16 -27.42 -5.24
C SER A 225 -47.75 -28.83 -5.06
N SER A 226 -47.01 -29.85 -5.47
CA SER A 226 -47.39 -31.25 -5.37
C SER A 226 -46.16 -32.15 -5.22
N HIS A 227 -45.30 -31.88 -4.24
CA HIS A 227 -44.64 -32.96 -3.52
C HIS A 227 -44.48 -32.51 -2.07
N SER A 228 -45.27 -33.10 -1.19
CA SER A 228 -44.98 -33.15 0.23
C SER A 228 -43.52 -33.55 0.40
N LEU A 229 -42.70 -32.62 0.85
CA LEU A 229 -41.35 -32.91 1.35
C LEU A 229 -41.52 -33.85 2.55
N VAL A 230 -41.43 -35.15 2.27
CA VAL A 230 -41.07 -36.13 3.28
C VAL A 230 -39.66 -35.75 3.70
N LEU A 231 -39.54 -34.95 4.76
CA LEU A 231 -38.30 -34.83 5.50
C LEU A 231 -37.84 -36.26 5.82
N PRO A 232 -36.65 -36.69 5.38
CA PRO A 232 -36.09 -37.93 5.85
C PRO A 232 -36.03 -37.84 7.36
N LYS A 233 -36.71 -38.78 8.02
CA LYS A 233 -36.66 -38.95 9.47
C LYS A 233 -35.18 -38.91 9.87
N GLY A 234 -34.85 -38.00 10.78
CA GLY A 234 -33.46 -37.66 11.11
C GLY A 234 -32.65 -38.89 11.49
N ASP A 235 -31.86 -39.38 10.54
CA ASP A 235 -30.74 -40.23 10.83
C ASP A 235 -29.58 -39.33 11.21
N ASN A 236 -29.05 -39.59 12.41
CA ASN A 236 -27.97 -38.86 13.06
C ASN A 236 -26.82 -38.58 12.09
N TYR A 237 -26.74 -37.35 11.59
CA TYR A 237 -25.51 -36.86 10.99
C TYR A 237 -24.47 -36.70 12.11
N PRO A 238 -23.28 -37.32 12.00
CA PRO A 238 -22.24 -37.09 12.98
C PRO A 238 -21.81 -35.62 12.93
N PRO A 239 -21.56 -34.97 14.07
CA PRO A 239 -21.10 -33.59 14.07
C PRO A 239 -19.78 -33.47 13.31
N LEU A 240 -19.74 -32.56 12.34
CA LEU A 240 -18.57 -32.27 11.48
C LEU A 240 -17.30 -31.83 12.23
N PHE A 241 -17.37 -31.69 13.55
CA PHE A 241 -16.25 -31.33 14.42
C PHE A 241 -16.22 -32.18 15.70
N GLU A 242 -16.18 -33.50 15.55
CA GLU A 242 -15.77 -34.36 16.66
C GLU A 242 -14.24 -34.41 16.71
N ARG A 243 -13.68 -33.64 17.64
CA ARG A 243 -12.25 -33.56 17.90
C ARG A 243 -11.79 -34.87 18.56
N THR A 244 -11.36 -35.83 17.76
CA THR A 244 -10.74 -37.07 18.27
C THR A 244 -9.39 -36.76 18.91
N ASN A 245 -9.38 -36.70 20.24
CA ASN A 245 -8.16 -36.83 21.03
C ASN A 245 -7.72 -38.30 20.98
N SER A 246 -7.04 -38.72 19.91
CA SER A 246 -6.33 -40.01 19.90
C SER A 246 -4.97 -39.83 20.56
N SER A 247 -4.86 -40.34 21.80
CA SER A 247 -3.56 -40.66 22.40
C SER A 247 -2.89 -41.78 21.59
N PRO A 248 -1.56 -41.78 21.39
CA PRO A 248 -0.90 -42.82 20.62
C PRO A 248 -0.85 -44.13 21.43
N PRO A 249 -1.06 -45.30 20.79
CA PRO A 249 -0.88 -46.57 21.47
C PRO A 249 0.62 -46.89 21.58
N ASN A 250 1.04 -47.17 22.81
CA ASN A 250 2.27 -47.87 23.11
C ASN A 250 2.20 -49.28 22.51
N THR A 251 3.21 -49.65 21.72
CA THR A 251 3.62 -51.04 21.59
C THR A 251 5.13 -51.11 21.74
N LEU A 252 5.54 -51.54 22.92
CA LEU A 252 6.85 -52.12 23.20
C LEU A 252 6.91 -53.48 22.52
N GLU A 253 7.93 -53.71 21.69
CA GLU A 253 8.62 -55.00 21.69
C GLU A 253 10.10 -54.80 21.34
N SER A 254 10.93 -55.22 22.30
CA SER A 254 12.38 -55.38 22.36
C SER A 254 12.91 -56.36 21.29
N SER A 255 14.17 -56.41 20.86
CA SER A 255 15.44 -56.46 21.63
C SER A 255 16.64 -56.57 20.61
N PRO A 256 17.92 -56.83 21.00
CA PRO A 256 19.04 -55.92 20.71
C PRO A 256 20.15 -56.54 19.82
N GLU A 257 21.07 -55.71 19.30
CA GLU A 257 22.49 -56.07 19.06
C GLU A 257 23.28 -54.81 18.64
N SER A 258 24.11 -54.28 19.54
CA SER A 258 25.58 -54.32 19.50
C SER A 258 26.24 -53.34 18.52
N GLY A 259 26.97 -52.35 19.07
CA GLY A 259 27.82 -51.38 18.34
C GLY A 259 29.05 -52.01 17.65
N PRO A 260 30.10 -51.26 17.24
CA PRO A 260 30.67 -50.11 17.95
C PRO A 260 31.15 -48.91 17.09
N ASP A 261 31.61 -47.91 17.81
CA ASP A 261 32.47 -46.76 17.47
C ASP A 261 33.22 -46.72 16.11
N MET A 262 33.22 -45.55 15.48
CA MET A 262 34.47 -44.87 15.08
C MET A 262 34.28 -43.37 14.72
N ASN A 263 34.71 -42.52 15.67
CA ASN A 263 35.69 -41.41 15.55
C ASN A 263 35.55 -40.32 14.45
N PRO A 264 35.73 -39.01 14.80
CA PRO A 264 35.85 -37.92 13.83
C PRO A 264 37.33 -37.64 13.47
N ARG A 265 37.59 -37.21 12.23
CA ARG A 265 38.70 -36.34 11.81
C ARG A 265 38.64 -36.10 10.30
N THR A 266 38.41 -34.85 9.89
CA THR A 266 39.38 -33.94 9.26
C THR A 266 38.71 -32.60 8.98
#